data_AF-A0A5B9RIE4-F1
#
_entry.id   AF-A0A5B9RIE4-F1
#
_cell.length_a   1.000
_cell.length_b   1.000
_cell.length_c   1.000
_cell.angle_alpha   90.00
_cell.angle_beta   90.00
_cell.angle_gamma   90.00
#
_symmetry.space_group_name_H-M   'P 1'
#
loop_
_entity.id
_entity.type
_entity.pdbx_description
1 polymer ?
#
loop_
_entity_poly.entity_id
_entity_poly.type
_entity_poly.pdbx_seq_one_letter_code
_entity_poly.pdbx_strand_id
1 'polypeptide(L)'
;MEKKLPRSYMTDAEREELRAGGLDQDGIYTAESEAADYAGDGNAAWEWLAMTEPPAHTLLFLRSERGAQFIRDMGFSTKKADEKYGPDWLDKGVMIGGDYF
;
A
#
# COMPACT_ATOMS: atom_id res chain seq x y z
N MET A 1 -9.83 13.83 4.00
CA MET A 1 -10.38 13.02 5.11
C MET A 1 -9.17 12.40 5.78
N GLU A 2 -8.88 12.74 7.04
CA GLU A 2 -7.79 12.09 7.76
C GLU A 2 -8.17 10.62 7.95
N LYS A 3 -7.39 9.70 7.38
CA LYS A 3 -7.57 8.27 7.64
C LYS A 3 -7.25 8.05 9.12
N LYS A 4 -8.12 7.33 9.83
CA LYS A 4 -7.81 6.86 11.18
C LYS A 4 -6.59 5.94 11.08
N LEU A 5 -5.65 6.08 12.01
CA LEU A 5 -4.49 5.19 12.07
C LEU A 5 -4.94 3.73 12.32
N PRO A 6 -4.41 2.76 11.57
CA PRO A 6 -4.65 1.33 11.78
C PRO A 6 -4.14 0.88 13.16
N ARG A 7 -4.46 -0.36 13.52
CA ARG A 7 -3.88 -0.96 14.72
C ARG A 7 -2.36 -1.04 14.54
N SER A 8 -1.63 -0.36 15.42
CA SER A 8 -0.17 -0.43 15.43
C SER A 8 0.32 -1.66 16.18
N TYR A 9 1.40 -2.24 15.67
CA TYR A 9 2.15 -3.32 16.30
C TYR A 9 3.55 -2.88 16.73
N MET A 10 3.93 -1.64 16.40
CA MET A 10 5.16 -0.99 16.84
C MET A 10 4.90 -0.01 17.97
N THR A 11 5.86 0.11 18.88
CA THR A 11 5.90 1.16 19.89
C THR A 11 6.34 2.50 19.29
N ASP A 12 6.03 3.59 19.97
CA ASP A 12 6.50 4.93 19.57
C ASP A 12 8.03 5.01 19.51
N ALA A 13 8.73 4.28 20.41
CA ALA A 13 10.18 4.23 20.47
C ALA A 13 10.78 3.55 19.22
N GLU A 14 10.21 2.42 18.79
CA GLU A 14 10.67 1.73 17.57
C GLU A 14 10.45 2.60 16.33
N ARG A 15 9.31 3.30 16.22
CA ARG A 15 9.09 4.24 15.11
C ARG A 15 10.10 5.37 15.11
N GLU A 16 10.46 5.89 16.29
CA GLU A 16 11.44 6.98 16.39
C GLU A 16 12.86 6.52 16.06
N GLU A 17 13.23 5.30 16.44
CA GLU A 17 14.50 4.70 16.03
C GLU A 17 14.59 4.59 14.50
N LEU A 18 13.53 4.12 13.84
CA LEU A 18 13.47 4.05 12.38
C LEU A 18 13.58 5.45 11.72
N ARG A 19 12.89 6.47 12.27
CA ARG A 19 13.02 7.85 11.78
C ARG A 19 14.44 8.38 11.95
N ALA A 20 15.06 8.14 13.11
CA ALA A 20 16.45 8.51 13.37
C ALA A 20 17.42 7.77 12.43
N GLY A 21 17.07 6.56 12.01
CA GLY A 21 17.75 5.78 10.98
C GLY A 21 17.54 6.27 9.54
N GLY A 22 16.69 7.28 9.31
CA GLY A 22 16.48 7.92 8.02
C GLY A 22 15.26 7.43 7.23
N LEU A 23 14.39 6.61 7.82
CA LEU A 23 13.11 6.25 7.19
C LEU A 23 12.17 7.45 7.15
N ASP A 24 11.58 7.67 5.98
CA ASP A 24 10.49 8.62 5.79
C ASP A 24 9.15 8.03 6.27
N GLN A 25 8.08 8.81 6.16
CA GLN A 25 6.78 8.42 6.69
C GLN A 25 6.18 7.17 5.99
N ASP A 26 6.40 7.02 4.67
CA ASP A 26 5.99 5.84 3.92
C ASP A 26 6.81 4.61 4.32
N GLY A 27 8.11 4.80 4.60
CA GLY A 27 8.96 3.80 5.21
C GLY A 27 8.45 3.34 6.57
N ILE A 28 8.01 4.26 7.43
CA ILE A 28 7.41 3.92 8.73
C ILE A 28 6.10 3.14 8.56
N TYR A 29 5.22 3.52 7.63
CA TYR A 29 3.98 2.78 7.37
C TYR A 29 4.25 1.38 6.79
N THR A 30 5.30 1.23 5.98
CA THR A 30 5.74 -0.07 5.49
C THR A 30 6.24 -0.96 6.63
N ALA A 31 7.03 -0.41 7.56
CA ALA A 31 7.49 -1.14 8.74
C ALA A 31 6.33 -1.56 9.66
N GLU A 32 5.32 -0.71 9.85
CA GLU A 32 4.10 -1.07 10.59
C GLU A 32 3.30 -2.17 9.89
N SER A 33 3.24 -2.14 8.55
CA SER A 33 2.63 -3.20 7.76
C SER A 33 3.33 -4.54 7.99
N GLU A 34 4.67 -4.55 7.97
CA GLU A 34 5.46 -5.76 8.24
C GLU A 34 5.27 -6.25 9.68
N ALA A 35 5.30 -5.35 10.66
CA ALA A 35 5.08 -5.69 12.07
C ALA A 35 3.70 -6.32 12.31
N ALA A 36 2.66 -5.79 11.65
CA ALA A 36 1.32 -6.36 11.70
C ALA A 36 1.26 -7.76 11.06
N ASP A 37 1.92 -7.96 9.92
CA ASP A 37 1.99 -9.28 9.25
C ASP A 37 2.73 -10.30 10.12
N TYR A 38 3.86 -9.92 10.75
CA TYR A 38 4.58 -10.77 11.71
C TYR A 38 3.73 -11.14 12.93
N ALA A 39 2.84 -10.25 13.37
CA ALA A 39 1.89 -10.52 14.43
C ALA A 39 0.67 -11.35 13.99
N GLY A 40 0.56 -11.69 12.70
CA GLY A 40 -0.54 -12.45 12.12
C GLY A 40 -1.81 -11.63 11.85
N ASP A 41 -1.74 -10.30 11.92
CA ASP A 41 -2.85 -9.39 11.63
C ASP A 41 -2.74 -8.84 10.21
N GLY A 42 -3.10 -9.69 9.24
CA GLY A 42 -3.05 -9.32 7.83
C GLY A 42 -3.94 -8.13 7.47
N ASN A 43 -5.02 -7.88 8.21
CA ASN A 43 -5.87 -6.71 7.96
C ASN A 43 -5.13 -5.43 8.31
N ALA A 44 -4.55 -5.35 9.51
CA ALA A 44 -3.74 -4.20 9.90
C ALA A 44 -2.53 -4.02 8.97
N ALA A 45 -1.93 -5.11 8.48
CA ALA A 45 -0.86 -5.03 7.50
C ALA A 45 -1.31 -4.30 6.21
N TRP A 46 -2.43 -4.72 5.61
CA TRP A 46 -2.95 -4.04 4.42
C TRP A 46 -3.40 -2.61 4.70
N GLU A 47 -3.99 -2.34 5.86
CA GLU A 47 -4.42 -1.00 6.25
C GLU A 47 -3.22 -0.03 6.34
N TRP A 48 -2.11 -0.47 6.95
CA TRP A 48 -0.87 0.29 7.00
C TRP A 48 -0.26 0.48 5.62
N LEU A 49 -0.18 -0.57 4.80
CA LEU A 49 0.35 -0.46 3.45
C LEU A 49 -0.47 0.52 2.59
N ALA A 50 -1.80 0.55 2.76
CA ALA A 50 -2.70 1.46 2.05
C ALA A 50 -2.57 2.94 2.49
N MET A 51 -1.80 3.22 3.54
CA MET A 51 -1.42 4.59 3.91
C MET A 51 -0.20 5.11 3.15
N THR A 52 0.58 4.24 2.51
CA THR A 52 1.72 4.63 1.66
C THR A 52 1.26 5.17 0.31
N GLU A 53 2.17 5.76 -0.47
CA GLU A 53 1.97 6.04 -1.89
C GLU A 53 2.75 5.05 -2.78
N PRO A 54 2.25 3.80 -2.93
CA PRO A 54 3.02 2.74 -3.57
C PRO A 54 3.31 3.05 -5.04
N PRO A 55 4.41 2.50 -5.58
CA PRO A 55 4.69 2.58 -7.00
C PRO A 55 3.56 2.01 -7.86
N ALA A 56 3.37 2.57 -9.05
CA ALA A 56 2.34 2.12 -9.99
C ALA A 56 2.40 0.61 -10.28
N HIS A 57 3.60 0.03 -10.40
CA HIS A 57 3.76 -1.40 -10.67
C HIS A 57 3.33 -2.28 -9.49
N THR A 58 3.51 -1.81 -8.24
CA THR A 58 2.99 -2.49 -7.05
C THR A 58 1.47 -2.53 -7.06
N LEU A 59 0.84 -1.41 -7.41
CA LEU A 59 -0.63 -1.36 -7.55
C LEU A 59 -1.13 -2.26 -8.66
N LEU A 60 -0.42 -2.35 -9.78
CA LEU A 60 -0.76 -3.27 -10.87
C LEU A 60 -0.69 -4.72 -10.42
N PHE A 61 0.36 -5.11 -9.70
CA PHE A 61 0.49 -6.43 -9.10
C PHE A 61 -0.62 -6.71 -8.08
N LEU A 62 -0.95 -5.77 -7.21
CA LEU A 62 -2.05 -5.94 -6.25
C LEU A 62 -3.41 -6.11 -6.95
N ARG A 63 -3.63 -5.41 -8.07
CA ARG A 63 -4.84 -5.56 -8.88
C ARG A 63 -4.92 -6.96 -9.48
N SER A 64 -3.83 -7.49 -10.04
CA SER A 64 -3.85 -8.82 -10.66
C SER A 64 -4.11 -9.93 -9.64
N GLU A 65 -3.56 -9.79 -8.43
CA GLU A 65 -3.70 -10.82 -7.38
C GLU A 65 -5.00 -10.71 -6.58
N ARG A 66 -5.49 -9.50 -6.30
CA ARG A 66 -6.60 -9.25 -5.36
C ARG A 66 -7.82 -8.57 -5.98
N GLY A 67 -7.69 -8.14 -7.23
CA GLY A 67 -8.74 -7.45 -7.97
C GLY A 67 -8.84 -5.95 -7.65
N ALA A 68 -9.54 -5.25 -8.53
CA ALA A 68 -9.77 -3.80 -8.45
C ALA A 68 -10.54 -3.39 -7.18
N GLN A 69 -11.49 -4.20 -6.73
CA GLN A 69 -12.30 -3.89 -5.56
C GLN A 69 -11.47 -3.85 -4.28
N PHE A 70 -10.49 -4.74 -4.13
CA PHE A 70 -9.57 -4.73 -2.99
C PHE A 70 -8.83 -3.40 -2.86
N ILE A 71 -8.31 -2.87 -3.98
CA ILE A 71 -7.59 -1.58 -3.99
C ILE A 71 -8.51 -0.44 -3.51
N ARG A 72 -9.77 -0.45 -3.93
CA ARG A 72 -10.78 0.53 -3.52
C ARG A 72 -11.17 0.41 -2.06
N ASP A 73 -11.43 -0.82 -1.60
CA ASP A 73 -11.88 -1.10 -0.23
C ASP A 73 -10.79 -0.72 0.78
N MET A 74 -9.53 -1.04 0.49
CA MET A 74 -8.39 -0.63 1.32
C MET A 74 -8.06 0.86 1.18
N GLY A 75 -8.55 1.51 0.13
CA GLY A 75 -8.36 2.93 -0.13
C GLY A 75 -6.93 3.30 -0.52
N PHE A 76 -6.24 2.45 -1.27
CA PHE A 76 -4.91 2.77 -1.83
C PHE A 76 -4.97 4.02 -2.71
N SER A 77 -3.95 4.87 -2.64
CA SER A 77 -3.81 5.99 -3.56
C SER A 77 -3.46 5.46 -4.96
N THR A 78 -4.34 5.69 -5.94
CA THR A 78 -4.12 5.24 -7.34
C THR A 78 -3.37 6.25 -8.18
N LYS A 79 -3.06 7.45 -7.66
CA LYS A 79 -2.53 8.59 -8.41
C LYS A 79 -1.37 8.22 -9.34
N LYS A 80 -0.32 7.56 -8.83
CA LYS A 80 0.85 7.15 -9.63
C LYS A 80 0.50 6.14 -10.73
N ALA A 81 -0.46 5.24 -10.47
CA ALA A 81 -0.92 4.28 -11.45
C ALA A 81 -1.84 4.93 -12.49
N ASP A 82 -2.70 5.86 -12.09
CA ASP A 82 -3.54 6.63 -13.00
C ASP A 82 -2.69 7.46 -13.97
N GLU A 83 -1.62 8.09 -13.48
CA GLU A 83 -0.65 8.83 -14.30
C GLU A 83 0.11 7.93 -15.29
N LYS A 84 0.42 6.69 -14.90
CA LYS A 84 1.25 5.77 -15.70
C LYS A 84 0.45 4.93 -16.69
N TYR A 85 -0.71 4.42 -16.27
CA TYR A 85 -1.50 3.42 -16.99
C TYR A 85 -2.84 3.98 -17.51
N GLY A 86 -3.18 5.21 -17.12
CA GLY A 86 -4.47 5.83 -17.42
C GLY A 86 -5.47 5.63 -16.28
N PRO A 87 -6.40 6.58 -16.07
CA PRO A 87 -7.30 6.57 -14.91
C PRO A 87 -8.33 5.43 -14.89
N ASP A 88 -8.45 4.69 -16.00
CA ASP A 88 -9.33 3.54 -16.16
C ASP A 88 -8.63 2.19 -15.98
N TRP A 89 -7.33 2.18 -15.62
CA TRP A 89 -6.53 0.97 -15.46
C TRP A 89 -7.12 -0.02 -14.45
N LEU A 90 -7.79 0.48 -13.39
CA LEU A 90 -8.41 -0.37 -12.39
C LEU A 90 -9.50 -1.25 -13.01
N ASP A 91 -10.30 -0.69 -13.92
CA ASP A 91 -11.46 -1.37 -14.51
C ASP A 91 -11.08 -2.13 -15.78
N LYS A 92 -10.23 -1.52 -16.63
CA LYS A 92 -9.89 -2.05 -17.96
C LYS A 92 -8.61 -2.88 -17.98
N GLY A 93 -7.91 -3.01 -16.87
CA GLY A 93 -6.60 -3.68 -16.84
C GLY A 93 -5.55 -2.96 -17.66
N VAL A 94 -4.36 -3.53 -17.71
CA VAL A 94 -3.20 -2.97 -18.40
C VAL A 94 -2.54 -4.06 -19.24
N MET A 95 -2.31 -3.78 -20.52
CA MET A 95 -1.53 -4.65 -21.39
C MET A 95 -0.07 -4.20 -21.41
N ILE A 96 0.86 -5.06 -21.00
CA ILE A 96 2.30 -4.79 -21.00
C ILE A 96 3.00 -5.96 -21.67
N GLY A 97 3.72 -5.70 -22.78
CA GLY A 97 4.52 -6.73 -23.45
C GLY A 97 3.72 -7.90 -24.05
N GLY A 98 2.40 -7.76 -24.19
CA GLY A 98 1.50 -8.83 -24.65
C GLY A 98 0.77 -9.56 -23.52
N ASP A 99 1.18 -9.35 -22.27
CA ASP A 99 0.51 -9.88 -21.09
C ASP A 99 -0.51 -8.89 -20.54
N TYR A 100 -1.61 -9.41 -20.00
CA TYR A 100 -2.72 -8.61 -19.50
C TYR A 100 -2.81 -8.72 -17.98
N PHE A 101 -2.77 -7.56 -17.32
CA PHE A 101 -2.76 -7.37 -15.87
C PHE A 101 -3.99 -6.62 -15.37
#